data_AF-A0A9W8BF62-F1
#
_entry.id   AF-A0A9W8BF62-F1
#
_cell.length_a   1.000
_cell.length_b   1.000
_cell.length_c   1.000
_cell.angle_alpha   90.00
_cell.angle_beta   90.00
_cell.angle_gamma   90.00
#
_symmetry.space_group_name_H-M   'P 1'
#
loop_
_entity.id
_entity.type
_entity.pdbx_description
1 polymer ?
#
loop_
_entity_poly.entity_id
_entity_poly.type
_entity_poly.pdbx_seq_one_letter_code
_entity_poly.pdbx_strand_id
1 'polypeptide(L)'
;MKLLDRRYSLLTAHQERARQESSRMGGPVISTRKAPQACIILESLAEASETNAMGPRVLFASNSIDRVINADSSDVQGLFFLALVAAPDVAKAGRFLDRVMEADNIVIERLAMLADPLGTEEEGGSPRAVSVEIIAAGADDGAIMLCQLAGSSGSRFASARDDSSSGYMSLEEIISSEPETSDVADVWRIVG
;
A
#
# COMPACT_ATOMS: atom_id res chain seq x y z
N MET A 1 17.92 -5.86 -12.12
CA MET A 1 17.92 -4.38 -12.08
C MET A 1 17.15 -3.70 -13.22
N LYS A 2 17.30 -4.07 -14.51
CA LYS A 2 16.66 -3.33 -15.63
C LYS A 2 15.12 -3.39 -15.74
N LEU A 3 14.46 -4.33 -15.07
CA LEU A 3 12.99 -4.52 -15.11
C LEU A 3 12.25 -3.64 -14.08
N LEU A 4 12.85 -3.42 -12.91
CA LEU A 4 12.37 -2.48 -11.91
C LEU A 4 12.33 -1.06 -12.49
N ASP A 5 13.39 -0.60 -13.16
CA ASP A 5 13.45 0.73 -13.79
C ASP A 5 12.33 0.97 -14.82
N ARG A 6 11.96 -0.05 -15.59
CA ARG A 6 10.85 0.04 -16.56
C ARG A 6 9.48 0.11 -15.87
N ARG A 7 9.29 -0.67 -14.80
CA ARG A 7 8.07 -0.65 -13.99
C ARG A 7 7.89 0.68 -13.27
N TYR A 8 8.97 1.21 -12.72
CA TYR A 8 9.03 2.56 -12.14
C TYR A 8 8.67 3.62 -13.18
N SER A 9 9.29 3.60 -14.36
CA SER A 9 9.00 4.58 -15.43
C SER A 9 7.53 4.59 -15.87
N LEU A 10 6.85 3.43 -15.91
CA LEU A 10 5.44 3.37 -16.32
C LEU A 10 4.50 3.92 -15.25
N LEU A 11 4.77 3.64 -13.97
CA LEU A 11 4.02 4.23 -12.85
C LEU A 11 4.19 5.75 -12.79
N THR A 12 5.43 6.24 -12.93
CA THR A 12 5.71 7.68 -12.96
C THR A 12 5.09 8.35 -14.18
N ALA A 13 5.17 7.74 -15.37
CA ALA A 13 4.57 8.28 -16.58
C ALA A 13 3.04 8.34 -16.53
N HIS A 14 2.37 7.38 -15.90
CA HIS A 14 0.92 7.44 -15.68
C HIS A 14 0.53 8.53 -14.68
N GLN A 15 1.33 8.74 -13.64
CA GLN A 15 1.12 9.80 -12.66
C GLN A 15 1.35 11.20 -13.28
N GLU A 16 2.35 11.33 -14.16
CA GLU A 16 2.63 12.56 -14.90
C GLU A 16 1.61 12.84 -16.00
N ARG A 17 1.12 11.82 -16.72
CA ARG A 17 0.02 12.00 -17.70
C ARG A 17 -1.27 12.45 -17.01
N ALA A 18 -1.61 11.85 -15.87
CA ALA A 18 -2.75 12.29 -15.07
C ALA A 18 -2.59 13.76 -14.59
N ARG A 19 -1.36 14.18 -14.28
CA ARG A 19 -1.05 15.60 -13.97
C ARG A 19 -1.17 16.52 -15.20
N GLN A 20 -0.69 16.10 -16.37
CA GLN A 20 -0.75 16.90 -17.59
C GLN A 20 -2.17 17.03 -18.15
N GLU A 21 -2.99 15.99 -18.05
CA GLU A 21 -4.41 16.04 -18.42
C GLU A 21 -5.21 16.95 -17.49
N SER A 22 -4.86 16.97 -16.20
CA SER A 22 -5.42 17.91 -15.22
C SER A 22 -5.01 19.38 -15.47
N SER A 23 -3.98 19.63 -16.30
CA SER A 23 -3.53 20.99 -16.64
C SER A 23 -4.19 21.55 -17.91
N ARG A 24 -4.81 20.71 -18.74
CA ARG A 24 -5.42 21.13 -20.03
C ARG A 24 -6.91 21.44 -19.94
N MET A 25 -7.57 21.01 -18.86
CA MET A 25 -8.97 21.31 -18.57
C MET A 25 -8.99 22.26 -17.38
N GLY A 26 -9.44 23.51 -17.59
CA GLY A 26 -9.20 24.63 -16.68
C GLY A 26 -9.63 24.42 -15.22
N GLY A 27 -8.81 24.98 -14.32
CA GLY A 27 -9.08 25.11 -12.89
C GLY A 27 -8.53 23.95 -12.05
N PRO A 28 -7.99 24.21 -10.84
CA PRO A 28 -7.42 23.16 -10.01
C PRO A 28 -8.58 22.33 -9.43
N VAL A 29 -8.99 21.28 -10.16
CA VAL A 29 -9.58 20.13 -9.49
C VAL A 29 -8.42 19.46 -8.77
N ILE A 30 -8.10 19.98 -7.58
CA ILE A 30 -7.27 19.28 -6.61
C ILE A 30 -8.08 18.04 -6.26
N SER A 31 -7.91 16.98 -7.03
CA SER A 31 -8.29 15.64 -6.63
C SER A 31 -7.38 15.35 -5.44
N THR A 32 -7.87 15.63 -4.23
CA THR A 32 -7.20 15.39 -2.94
C THR A 32 -7.15 13.89 -2.66
N ARG A 33 -6.77 13.07 -3.65
CA ARG A 33 -6.39 11.69 -3.39
C ARG A 33 -5.11 11.76 -2.58
N LYS A 34 -5.21 11.31 -1.32
CA LYS A 34 -4.04 11.15 -0.46
C LYS A 34 -3.00 10.30 -1.19
N ALA A 35 -1.74 10.60 -0.90
CA ALA A 35 -0.65 9.77 -1.40
C ALA A 35 -0.78 8.37 -0.79
N PRO A 36 -0.43 7.31 -1.54
CA PRO A 36 -0.34 5.97 -0.98
C PRO A 36 0.56 5.96 0.26
N GLN A 37 0.12 5.22 1.28
CA GLN A 37 0.77 5.23 2.58
C GLN A 37 1.69 4.03 2.78
N ALA A 38 1.42 2.92 2.10
CA ALA A 38 2.20 1.69 2.20
C ALA A 38 2.33 0.98 0.85
N CYS A 39 3.30 0.08 0.76
CA CYS A 39 3.57 -0.76 -0.40
C CYS A 39 3.62 -2.24 0.02
N ILE A 40 3.00 -3.10 -0.77
CA ILE A 40 3.04 -4.55 -0.67
C ILE A 40 3.53 -5.12 -2.01
N ILE A 41 4.43 -6.09 -1.98
CA ILE A 41 4.84 -6.87 -3.13
C ILE A 41 4.40 -8.32 -2.92
N LEU A 42 3.71 -8.87 -3.90
CA LEU A 42 3.23 -10.24 -3.92
C LEU A 42 4.14 -11.11 -4.79
N GLU A 43 4.22 -12.39 -4.44
CA GLU A 43 4.85 -13.41 -5.27
C GLU A 43 4.11 -13.62 -6.60
N SER A 44 4.68 -14.44 -7.49
CA SER A 44 4.05 -14.77 -8.76
C SER A 44 2.65 -15.33 -8.53
N LEU A 45 1.69 -14.60 -9.05
CA LEU A 45 0.27 -14.95 -9.02
C LEU A 45 -0.03 -16.17 -9.91
N ALA A 46 0.81 -16.46 -10.90
CA ALA A 46 0.67 -17.65 -11.75
C ALA A 46 0.92 -18.95 -10.96
N GLU A 47 1.91 -18.95 -10.07
CA GLU A 47 2.22 -20.09 -9.19
C GLU A 47 1.16 -20.29 -8.09
N ALA A 48 0.55 -19.18 -7.64
CA ALA A 48 -0.50 -19.22 -6.62
C ALA A 48 -1.81 -19.88 -7.10
N SER A 49 -2.15 -19.76 -8.39
CA SER A 49 -3.40 -20.26 -8.96
C SER A 49 -3.52 -21.80 -8.98
N GLU A 50 -2.39 -22.52 -8.96
CA GLU A 50 -2.41 -24.00 -9.10
C GLU A 50 -2.41 -24.73 -7.76
N THR A 51 -2.01 -24.09 -6.66
CA THR A 51 -1.75 -24.80 -5.39
C THR A 51 -2.30 -24.11 -4.14
N ASN A 52 -2.61 -22.81 -4.16
CA ASN A 52 -3.01 -22.09 -2.94
C ASN A 52 -4.35 -21.38 -3.10
N ALA A 53 -5.40 -21.95 -2.49
CA ALA A 53 -6.72 -21.32 -2.38
C ALA A 53 -6.70 -19.97 -1.63
N MET A 54 -5.60 -19.65 -0.95
CA MET A 54 -5.41 -18.40 -0.21
C MET A 54 -4.75 -17.28 -1.03
N GLY A 55 -4.45 -17.52 -2.31
CA GLY A 55 -3.83 -16.53 -3.19
C GLY A 55 -2.31 -16.42 -2.99
N PRO A 56 -1.67 -15.38 -3.56
CA PRO A 56 -0.23 -15.18 -3.49
C PRO A 56 0.24 -14.73 -2.11
N ARG A 57 1.45 -15.11 -1.73
CA ARG A 57 2.15 -14.63 -0.53
C ARG A 57 2.69 -13.22 -0.70
N VAL A 58 2.76 -12.51 0.42
CA VAL A 58 3.45 -11.23 0.55
C VAL A 58 4.95 -11.48 0.66
N LEU A 59 5.72 -11.02 -0.33
CA LEU A 59 7.18 -11.06 -0.31
C LEU A 59 7.77 -9.87 0.46
N PHE A 60 7.09 -8.73 0.40
CA PHE A 60 7.55 -7.50 1.03
C PHE A 60 6.35 -6.65 1.43
N ALA A 61 6.46 -6.02 2.59
CA ALA A 61 5.58 -4.96 3.04
C ALA A 61 6.45 -3.84 3.59
N SER A 62 6.14 -2.59 3.23
CA SER A 62 6.82 -1.42 3.80
C SER A 62 6.46 -1.24 5.27
N ASN A 63 7.37 -0.72 6.09
CA ASN A 63 7.11 -0.46 7.52
C ASN A 63 5.85 0.38 7.77
N SER A 64 5.50 1.28 6.86
CA SER A 64 4.29 2.13 6.92
C SER A 64 2.96 1.38 6.77
N ILE A 65 2.99 0.06 6.58
CA ILE A 65 1.79 -0.79 6.60
C ILE A 65 1.11 -0.80 7.97
N ASP A 66 1.87 -0.52 9.03
CA ASP A 66 1.39 -0.27 10.40
C ASP A 66 0.33 0.84 10.44
N ARG A 67 0.51 1.91 9.67
CA ARG A 67 -0.44 3.03 9.58
C ARG A 67 -1.72 2.69 8.82
N VAL A 68 -1.72 1.60 8.05
CA VAL A 68 -2.86 1.20 7.22
C VAL A 68 -3.67 0.11 7.92
N ILE A 69 -3.02 -0.95 8.38
CA ILE A 69 -3.70 -2.11 8.99
C ILE A 69 -3.25 -2.41 10.42
N ASN A 70 -2.45 -1.54 11.07
CA ASN A 70 -1.99 -1.75 12.44
C ASN A 70 -1.29 -3.10 12.66
N ALA A 71 -0.43 -3.48 11.70
CA ALA A 71 0.35 -4.70 11.71
C ALA A 71 1.81 -4.37 11.43
N ASP A 72 2.75 -5.11 12.03
CA ASP A 72 4.15 -4.96 11.66
C ASP A 72 4.39 -5.51 10.25
N SER A 73 5.29 -4.87 9.51
CA SER A 73 5.76 -5.37 8.22
C SER A 73 6.31 -6.80 8.27
N SER A 74 7.00 -7.19 9.34
CA SER A 74 7.55 -8.55 9.51
C SER A 74 6.45 -9.59 9.68
N ASP A 75 5.35 -9.19 10.30
CA ASP A 75 4.20 -10.05 10.56
C ASP A 75 3.35 -10.26 9.31
N VAL A 76 3.31 -9.25 8.44
CA VAL A 76 2.61 -9.29 7.16
C VAL A 76 3.41 -10.11 6.12
N GLN A 77 4.73 -10.06 6.16
CA GLN A 77 5.58 -10.79 5.24
C GLN A 77 5.44 -12.31 5.41
N GLY A 78 5.35 -13.02 4.29
CA GLY A 78 5.14 -14.47 4.25
C GLY A 78 3.69 -14.91 4.41
N LEU A 79 2.77 -14.03 4.84
CA LEU A 79 1.34 -14.32 4.84
C LEU A 79 0.76 -14.32 3.43
N PHE A 80 -0.32 -15.07 3.25
CA PHE A 80 -1.11 -15.01 2.03
C PHE A 80 -1.92 -13.71 1.99
N PHE A 81 -2.00 -13.07 0.82
CA PHE A 81 -2.74 -11.80 0.68
C PHE A 81 -4.20 -11.91 1.13
N LEU A 82 -4.90 -13.00 0.81
CA LEU A 82 -6.30 -13.17 1.23
C LEU A 82 -6.46 -13.37 2.74
N ALA A 83 -5.40 -13.76 3.47
CA ALA A 83 -5.42 -13.82 4.93
C ALA A 83 -5.45 -12.42 5.57
N LEU A 84 -5.06 -11.38 4.82
CA LEU A 84 -5.12 -9.98 5.27
C LEU A 84 -6.47 -9.33 4.96
N VAL A 85 -7.33 -10.01 4.20
CA VAL A 85 -8.63 -9.48 3.75
C VAL A 85 -9.72 -9.95 4.70
N ALA A 86 -10.61 -9.04 5.10
CA ALA A 86 -11.75 -9.38 5.93
C ALA A 86 -12.71 -10.32 5.17
N ALA A 87 -13.30 -11.29 5.88
CA ALA A 87 -14.12 -12.35 5.30
C ALA A 87 -15.18 -11.87 4.26
N PRO A 88 -15.92 -10.75 4.46
CA PRO A 88 -16.89 -10.27 3.48
C PRO A 88 -16.31 -9.94 2.10
N ASP A 89 -15.03 -9.55 2.05
CA ASP A 89 -14.37 -9.06 0.83
C ASP A 89 -13.40 -10.07 0.21
N VAL A 90 -13.25 -11.27 0.78
CA VAL A 90 -12.33 -12.31 0.24
C VAL A 90 -12.65 -12.66 -1.21
N ALA A 91 -13.92 -12.90 -1.54
CA ALA A 91 -14.33 -13.20 -2.92
C ALA A 91 -14.10 -12.01 -3.87
N LYS A 92 -14.21 -10.78 -3.36
CA LYS A 92 -13.94 -9.56 -4.11
C LYS A 92 -12.44 -9.39 -4.36
N ALA A 93 -11.62 -9.69 -3.36
CA ALA A 93 -10.17 -9.69 -3.44
C ALA A 93 -9.65 -10.72 -4.44
N GLY A 94 -10.23 -11.93 -4.49
CA GLY A 94 -9.88 -12.93 -5.52
C GLY A 94 -10.06 -12.39 -6.94
N ARG A 95 -11.24 -11.85 -7.27
CA ARG A 95 -11.49 -11.22 -8.59
C ARG A 95 -10.62 -10.01 -8.87
N PHE A 96 -10.19 -9.31 -7.81
CA PHE A 96 -9.24 -8.21 -7.95
C PHE A 96 -7.86 -8.74 -8.36
N LEU A 97 -7.38 -9.82 -7.75
CA LEU A 97 -6.13 -10.46 -8.14
C LEU A 97 -6.18 -11.00 -9.59
N ASP A 98 -7.29 -11.62 -9.98
CA ASP A 98 -7.49 -12.08 -11.36
C ASP A 98 -7.34 -10.93 -12.36
N ARG A 99 -7.98 -9.79 -12.08
CA ARG A 99 -7.85 -8.59 -12.92
C ARG A 99 -6.44 -8.01 -12.91
N VAL A 100 -5.73 -8.05 -11.78
CA VAL A 100 -4.34 -7.59 -11.70
C VAL A 100 -3.43 -8.44 -12.59
N MET A 101 -3.77 -9.71 -12.79
CA MET A 101 -3.03 -10.62 -13.67
C MET A 101 -3.37 -10.49 -15.15
N GLU A 102 -4.64 -10.29 -15.47
CA GLU A 102 -5.10 -10.19 -16.85
C GLU A 102 -4.82 -8.80 -17.45
N ALA A 103 -4.67 -7.78 -16.61
CA ALA A 103 -4.55 -6.40 -17.05
C ALA A 103 -3.10 -6.00 -17.35
N ASP A 104 -2.85 -5.48 -18.56
CA ASP A 104 -1.64 -4.72 -18.89
C ASP A 104 -1.62 -3.32 -18.24
N ASN A 105 -2.60 -3.02 -17.36
CA ASN A 105 -2.85 -1.71 -16.80
C ASN A 105 -3.06 -1.75 -15.28
N ILE A 106 -2.94 -0.57 -14.66
CA ILE A 106 -3.18 -0.38 -13.23
C ILE A 106 -4.64 -0.70 -12.90
N VAL A 107 -4.86 -1.47 -11.83
CA VAL A 107 -6.17 -1.80 -11.27
C VAL A 107 -6.31 -1.11 -9.91
N ILE A 108 -7.45 -0.49 -9.66
CA ILE A 108 -7.74 0.18 -8.38
C ILE A 108 -8.97 -0.48 -7.76
N GLU A 109 -8.88 -0.87 -6.49
CA GLU A 109 -9.99 -1.48 -5.77
C GLU A 109 -10.02 -1.07 -4.31
N ARG A 110 -11.20 -1.12 -3.68
CA ARG A 110 -11.33 -0.94 -2.23
C ARG A 110 -11.69 -2.25 -1.57
N LEU A 111 -10.91 -2.66 -0.58
CA LEU A 111 -11.11 -3.88 0.17
C LEU A 111 -11.19 -3.57 1.66
N ALA A 112 -12.05 -4.28 2.37
CA ALA A 112 -11.98 -4.40 3.82
C ALA A 112 -10.82 -5.32 4.18
N MET A 113 -9.79 -4.76 4.82
CA MET A 113 -8.61 -5.48 5.31
C MET A 113 -8.74 -5.71 6.81
N LEU A 114 -8.20 -6.80 7.34
CA LEU A 114 -8.11 -7.03 8.77
C LEU A 114 -7.14 -6.01 9.38
N ALA A 115 -7.59 -5.33 10.44
CA ALA A 115 -6.73 -4.52 11.29
C ALA A 115 -6.13 -5.45 12.35
N ASP A 116 -4.80 -5.48 12.41
CA ASP A 116 -4.01 -6.40 13.22
C ASP A 116 -4.34 -7.88 12.93
N PRO A 117 -3.94 -8.41 11.76
CA PRO A 117 -4.33 -9.74 11.29
C PRO A 117 -3.77 -10.90 12.15
N LEU A 118 -2.76 -10.64 12.98
CA LEU A 118 -2.20 -11.61 13.94
C LEU A 118 -2.60 -11.33 15.39
N GLY A 119 -3.34 -10.24 15.63
CA GLY A 119 -3.78 -9.84 16.95
C GLY A 119 -4.57 -10.95 17.63
N THR A 120 -4.26 -11.21 18.91
CA THR A 120 -5.10 -12.07 19.74
C THR A 120 -6.45 -11.40 19.89
N GLU A 121 -7.51 -12.03 19.35
CA GLU A 121 -8.88 -11.58 19.57
C GLU A 121 -9.08 -11.39 21.08
N GLU A 122 -9.28 -10.14 21.52
CA GLU A 122 -9.75 -9.88 22.88
C GLU A 122 -11.06 -10.65 23.05
N GLU A 123 -11.14 -11.52 24.06
CA GLU A 123 -12.22 -12.50 24.26
C GLU A 123 -13.61 -11.92 23.91
N GLY A 124 -14.15 -12.29 22.74
CA GLY A 124 -15.51 -11.92 22.31
C GLY A 124 -15.62 -10.75 21.32
N GLY A 125 -14.52 -10.13 20.89
CA GLY A 125 -14.52 -9.12 19.83
C GLY A 125 -14.45 -9.73 18.43
N SER A 126 -15.34 -9.33 17.51
CA SER A 126 -15.18 -9.68 16.09
C SER A 126 -13.91 -9.04 15.51
N PRO A 127 -13.19 -9.71 14.60
CA PRO A 127 -11.98 -9.17 14.00
C PRO A 127 -12.27 -7.82 13.34
N ARG A 128 -11.49 -6.81 13.71
CA ARG A 128 -11.70 -5.44 13.25
C ARG A 128 -11.26 -5.33 11.79
N ALA A 129 -12.08 -4.72 10.95
CA ALA A 129 -11.74 -4.45 9.56
C ALA A 129 -11.63 -2.95 9.27
N VAL A 130 -10.73 -2.59 8.36
CA VAL A 130 -10.51 -1.22 7.87
C VAL A 130 -10.65 -1.19 6.35
N SER A 131 -11.25 -0.14 5.81
CA SER A 131 -11.38 0.01 4.36
C SER A 131 -10.07 0.56 3.79
N VAL A 132 -9.47 -0.17 2.86
CA VAL A 132 -8.20 0.16 2.21
C VAL A 132 -8.43 0.28 0.71
N GLU A 133 -8.00 1.40 0.13
CA GLU A 133 -7.89 1.56 -1.32
C GLU A 133 -6.51 1.04 -1.76
N ILE A 134 -6.52 0.15 -2.74
CA ILE A 134 -5.36 -0.53 -3.27
C ILE A 134 -5.22 -0.17 -4.75
N ILE A 135 -4.04 0.30 -5.13
CA ILE A 135 -3.64 0.56 -6.51
C ILE A 135 -2.60 -0.50 -6.85
N ALA A 136 -2.92 -1.40 -7.77
CA ALA A 136 -2.08 -2.55 -8.08
C ALA A 136 -1.71 -2.64 -9.56
N ALA A 137 -0.54 -3.21 -9.82
CA ALA A 137 -0.08 -3.59 -11.15
C ALA A 137 0.56 -4.98 -11.06
N GLY A 138 0.13 -5.88 -11.92
CA GLY A 138 0.64 -7.25 -12.02
C GLY A 138 1.69 -7.40 -13.11
N ALA A 139 2.44 -8.50 -13.02
CA ALA A 139 3.37 -9.01 -14.01
C ALA A 139 3.57 -10.52 -13.80
N ASP A 140 4.30 -11.17 -14.70
CA ASP A 140 4.53 -12.62 -14.65
C ASP A 140 5.20 -13.09 -13.33
N ASP A 141 6.00 -12.24 -12.70
CA ASP A 141 6.74 -12.54 -11.47
C ASP A 141 6.05 -12.05 -10.17
N GLY A 142 4.84 -11.49 -10.28
CA GLY A 142 4.05 -11.07 -9.11
C GLY A 142 3.32 -9.75 -9.30
N ALA A 143 3.01 -9.07 -8.20
CA ALA A 143 2.31 -7.79 -8.24
C ALA A 143 2.87 -6.79 -7.23
N ILE A 144 2.78 -5.51 -7.59
CA ILE A 144 3.06 -4.39 -6.67
C ILE A 144 1.72 -3.75 -6.34
N MET A 145 1.51 -3.48 -5.06
CA MET A 145 0.30 -2.88 -4.51
C MET A 145 0.64 -1.68 -3.65
N LEU A 146 0.00 -0.55 -3.93
CA LEU A 146 0.09 0.66 -3.15
C LEU A 146 -1.20 0.83 -2.35
N CYS A 147 -1.09 0.94 -1.04
CA CYS A 147 -2.21 0.89 -0.11
C CYS A 147 -2.41 2.23 0.62
N GLN A 148 -3.67 2.60 0.83
CA GLN A 148 -4.06 3.73 1.68
C GLN A 148 -5.41 3.50 2.34
N LEU A 149 -5.65 4.12 3.50
CA LEU A 149 -6.96 4.08 4.13
C LEU A 149 -8.02 4.80 3.27
N ALA A 150 -9.07 4.07 2.89
CA ALA A 150 -10.18 4.60 2.13
C ALA A 150 -11.06 5.52 3.00
N GLY A 151 -11.43 6.69 2.48
CA GLY A 151 -12.35 7.60 3.15
C GLY A 151 -11.72 8.57 4.16
N SER A 152 -10.39 8.70 4.20
CA SER A 152 -9.73 9.68 5.07
C SER A 152 -9.82 11.12 4.53
N SER A 153 -11.03 11.61 4.25
CA SER A 153 -11.35 13.06 4.21
C SER A 153 -11.53 13.68 5.61
N GLY A 154 -11.31 12.93 6.70
CA GLY A 154 -11.37 13.55 8.04
C GLY A 154 -11.44 12.61 9.25
N SER A 155 -10.92 11.37 9.20
CA SER A 155 -10.97 10.49 10.36
C SER A 155 -9.64 10.44 11.11
N ARG A 156 -9.74 10.79 12.38
CA ARG A 156 -8.71 10.98 13.39
C ARG A 156 -8.19 9.62 13.86
N PHE A 157 -7.01 9.22 13.39
CA PHE A 157 -6.04 8.60 14.30
C PHE A 157 -5.10 9.72 14.75
N ALA A 158 -5.65 10.65 15.53
CA ALA A 158 -4.88 11.67 16.21
C ALA A 158 -4.43 11.07 17.54
N SER A 159 -3.17 10.65 17.60
CA SER A 159 -2.41 10.78 18.85
C SER A 159 -1.21 11.67 18.56
N ALA A 160 -1.41 12.94 18.91
CA ALA A 160 -0.42 13.98 19.24
C ALA A 160 0.87 14.07 18.39
N ARG A 161 0.91 15.01 17.44
CA ARG A 161 1.63 16.30 17.56
C ARG A 161 1.76 17.02 16.22
N ASP A 162 1.66 18.34 16.33
CA ASP A 162 2.07 19.39 15.39
C ASP A 162 1.48 19.43 13.98
N ASP A 163 0.45 20.26 13.92
CA ASP A 163 0.09 21.12 12.81
C ASP A 163 1.25 22.10 12.51
N SER A 164 2.11 21.78 11.54
CA SER A 164 2.93 22.77 10.82
C SER A 164 3.56 22.19 9.55
N SER A 165 3.28 22.87 8.43
CA SER A 165 4.09 22.89 7.21
C SER A 165 4.16 21.59 6.38
N SER A 166 3.23 21.46 5.42
CA SER A 166 3.40 20.76 4.13
C SER A 166 4.37 19.56 4.12
N GLY A 167 4.03 18.51 4.87
CA GLY A 167 4.76 17.24 4.91
C GLY A 167 4.55 16.41 3.64
N TYR A 168 5.03 16.92 2.50
CA TYR A 168 5.18 16.13 1.28
C TYR A 168 6.51 15.37 1.37
N MET A 169 6.47 14.09 1.76
CA MET A 169 7.62 13.21 1.58
C MET A 169 7.64 12.73 0.13
N SER A 170 8.82 12.78 -0.51
CA SER A 170 9.02 12.17 -1.82
C SER A 170 9.12 10.64 -1.67
N LEU A 171 8.77 9.88 -2.71
CA LEU A 171 8.93 8.41 -2.68
C LEU A 171 10.41 7.99 -2.52
N GLU A 172 11.33 8.89 -2.86
CA GLU A 172 12.77 8.74 -2.67
C GLU A 172 13.16 8.78 -1.19
N GLU A 173 12.45 9.56 -0.36
CA GLU A 173 12.61 9.55 1.11
C GLU A 173 11.97 8.33 1.79
N ILE A 174 10.89 7.78 1.20
CA ILE A 174 10.24 6.55 1.71
C ILE A 174 11.11 5.32 1.43
N ILE A 175 11.96 5.38 0.40
CA ILE A 175 12.81 4.27 -0.05
C ILE A 175 14.29 4.72 -0.01
N SER A 176 14.78 5.15 1.16
CA SER A 176 16.22 5.40 1.31
C SER A 176 17.00 4.10 1.09
N SER A 177 17.98 4.16 0.20
CA SER A 177 18.62 3.01 -0.48
C SER A 177 19.89 2.51 0.19
N GLU A 178 20.15 2.84 1.45
CA GLU A 178 21.40 2.48 2.13
C GLU A 178 21.13 1.73 3.45
N PRO A 179 21.32 0.39 3.49
CA PRO A 179 21.14 -0.40 4.71
C PRO A 179 22.22 -0.17 5.78
N GLU A 180 23.25 0.65 5.50
CA GLU A 180 24.41 0.83 6.39
C GLU A 180 24.51 2.22 7.05
N THR A 181 23.54 3.13 6.86
CA THR A 181 23.52 4.44 7.55
C THR A 181 22.28 4.66 8.39
N SER A 182 21.66 3.58 8.90
CA SER A 182 20.61 3.66 9.93
C SER A 182 21.18 4.05 11.30
N ASP A 183 22.00 5.09 11.34
CA ASP A 183 22.33 5.79 12.56
C ASP A 183 21.44 7.04 12.61
N VAL A 184 20.62 7.09 13.66
CA VAL A 184 19.90 8.28 14.09
C VAL A 184 20.89 9.44 14.15
N ALA A 185 20.88 10.32 13.14
CA ALA A 185 21.70 11.52 13.19
C ALA A 185 21.12 12.45 14.25
N ASP A 186 21.93 12.74 15.27
CA ASP A 186 21.77 13.64 16.42
C ASP A 186 21.39 15.11 16.10
N VAL A 187 20.84 15.40 14.92
CA VAL A 187 20.39 16.74 14.48
C VAL A 187 19.11 17.19 15.21
N TRP A 188 18.48 16.31 15.99
CA TRP A 188 17.30 16.64 16.83
C TRP A 188 17.61 17.34 18.16
N ARG A 189 18.83 17.84 18.35
CA ARG A 189 19.14 18.76 19.47
C ARG A 189 19.32 20.19 18.96
N ILE A 190 18.19 20.88 18.74
CA ILE A 190 18.22 22.35 18.61
C ILE A 190 18.35 22.93 20.01
N VAL A 191 19.49 23.59 20.23
CA VAL A 191 19.72 24.53 21.31
C VAL A 191 18.73 25.69 21.18
N GLY A 192 17.93 25.87 22.22
CA GLY A 192 17.33 27.14 22.62
C GLY A 192 17.62 27.33 24.10
#